data_AF-A0A1C5K399-F1
#
_entry.id   AF-A0A1C5K399-F1
#
_cell.length_a   1.000
_cell.length_b   1.000
_cell.length_c   1.000
_cell.angle_alpha   90.00
_cell.angle_beta   90.00
_cell.angle_gamma   90.00
#
_symmetry.space_group_name_H-M   'P 1'
#
loop_
_entity.id
_entity.type
_entity.pdbx_description
1 polymer ?
#
loop_
_entity_poly.entity_id
_entity_poly.type
_entity_poly.pdbx_seq_one_letter_code
_entity_poly.pdbx_strand_id
1 'polypeptide(L)' 'MEEVGAASHPAVDAAVQGMANAETLAPADQIAQYEAAYETLRETLASIDQA' A
#
# COMPACT_ATOMS: atom_id res chain seq x y z
N MET A 1 -5.68 8.08 25.56
CA MET A 1 -4.90 8.10 24.31
C MET A 1 -5.87 7.74 23.21
N GLU A 2 -5.97 8.59 22.19
CA GLU A 2 -6.88 8.47 21.06
C GLU A 2 -6.86 7.07 20.45
N GLU A 3 -8.04 6.55 20.11
CA GLU A 3 -8.21 5.43 19.19
C GLU A 3 -7.61 5.82 17.82
N VAL A 4 -6.31 5.59 17.62
CA VAL A 4 -5.71 5.58 16.26
C VAL A 4 -6.04 4.25 15.57
N GLY A 5 -7.27 3.79 15.76
CA GLY A 5 -7.83 2.54 15.26
C GLY A 5 -8.91 2.82 14.23
N ALA A 6 -8.68 3.77 13.31
CA ALA A 6 -9.31 3.62 12.00
C ALA A 6 -8.78 2.28 11.46
N ALA A 7 -9.65 1.26 11.38
CA ALA A 7 -9.28 -0.09 11.00
C ALA A 7 -8.31 -0.06 9.81
N SER A 8 -7.07 -0.53 10.03
CA SER A 8 -6.05 -0.56 8.99
C SER A 8 -6.64 -1.28 7.77
N HIS A 9 -6.56 -0.65 6.60
CA HIS A 9 -7.15 -1.22 5.39
C HIS A 9 -6.23 -2.36 4.92
N PRO A 10 -6.69 -3.62 4.82
CA PRO A 10 -5.80 -4.74 4.53
C PRO A 10 -4.98 -4.58 3.24
N ALA A 11 -5.54 -3.92 2.23
CA ALA A 11 -4.83 -3.61 0.99
C ALA A 11 -3.71 -2.56 1.17
N VAL A 12 -3.90 -1.59 2.09
CA VAL A 12 -2.86 -0.60 2.43
C VAL A 12 -1.72 -1.28 3.18
N ASP A 13 -2.04 -2.16 4.14
CA ASP A 13 -1.03 -2.91 4.88
C ASP A 13 -0.18 -3.79 3.93
N ALA A 14 -0.82 -4.46 2.97
CA ALA A 14 -0.15 -5.25 1.97
C ALA A 14 0.77 -4.41 1.06
N ALA A 15 0.32 -3.23 0.63
CA ALA A 15 1.12 -2.31 -0.17
C ALA A 15 2.36 -1.80 0.59
N VAL A 16 2.21 -1.45 1.88
CA VAL A 16 3.33 -1.03 2.75
C VAL A 16 4.34 -2.15 2.92
N GLN A 17 3.88 -3.38 3.20
CA GLN A 17 4.77 -4.53 3.33
C GLN A 17 5.47 -4.86 2.00
N GLY A 18 4.79 -4.73 0.86
CA GLY A 18 5.37 -4.90 -0.47
C GLY A 18 6.53 -3.94 -0.71
N MET A 19 6.35 -2.66 -0.40
CA MET A 19 7.41 -1.66 -0.50
C MET A 19 8.59 -1.95 0.43
N ALA A 20 8.33 -2.39 1.67
CA ALA A 20 9.41 -2.79 2.59
C ALA A 20 10.22 -3.99 2.07
N ASN A 21 9.57 -4.96 1.44
CA ASN A 21 10.26 -6.10 0.83
C ASN A 21 11.07 -5.68 -0.41
N ALA A 22 10.57 -4.69 -1.15
CA ALA A 22 11.19 -4.18 -2.37
C ALA A 22 12.58 -3.59 -2.14
N GLU A 23 12.86 -3.03 -0.96
CA GLU A 23 14.18 -2.44 -0.64
C GLU A 23 15.36 -3.39 -0.87
N THR A 24 15.11 -4.70 -0.83
CA THR A 24 16.12 -5.74 -1.03
C THR A 24 16.30 -6.18 -2.50
N LEU A 25 15.45 -5.69 -3.40
CA LEU A 25 15.41 -6.09 -4.81
C LEU A 25 16.32 -5.24 -5.69
N ALA A 26 16.55 -5.69 -6.92
CA ALA A 26 17.21 -4.88 -7.94
C ALA A 26 16.34 -3.67 -8.32
N PRO A 27 16.92 -2.54 -8.80
CA PRO A 27 16.16 -1.32 -9.10
C PRO A 27 15.00 -1.51 -10.08
N ALA A 28 15.12 -2.40 -11.06
CA ALA A 28 14.02 -2.68 -11.99
C ALA A 28 12.83 -3.34 -11.31
N ASP A 29 13.09 -4.24 -10.35
CA ASP A 29 12.06 -4.94 -9.58
C ASP A 29 11.48 -4.03 -8.47
N GLN A 30 12.27 -3.09 -7.94
CA GLN A 30 11.78 -2.05 -7.05
C GLN A 30 10.71 -1.20 -7.72
N ILE A 31 10.94 -0.77 -8.98
CA ILE A 31 9.97 0.03 -9.75
C ILE A 31 8.64 -0.71 -9.87
N ALA A 32 8.66 -1.99 -10.25
CA ALA A 32 7.44 -2.79 -10.38
C ALA A 32 6.66 -2.88 -9.05
N GLN A 33 7.35 -2.99 -7.91
CA GLN A 33 6.71 -3.00 -6.59
C GLN A 33 6.12 -1.63 -6.22
N TYR A 34 6.81 -0.52 -6.50
CA TYR A 34 6.27 0.81 -6.25
C TYR A 34 5.05 1.12 -7.11
N GLU A 35 5.05 0.71 -8.38
CA GLU A 35 3.89 0.86 -9.28
C GLU A 35 2.68 0.07 -8.77
N ALA A 36 2.88 -1.18 -8.36
CA ALA A 36 1.81 -2.02 -7.80
C ALA A 36 1.27 -1.46 -6.48
N ALA A 37 2.15 -0.97 -5.60
CA ALA A 37 1.74 -0.32 -4.35
C ALA A 37 0.92 0.95 -4.65
N TYR A 38 1.37 1.78 -5.60
CA TYR A 38 0.64 2.98 -6.00
C TYR A 38 -0.77 2.66 -6.53
N GLU A 39 -0.90 1.65 -7.40
CA GLU A 39 -2.19 1.22 -7.92
C GLU A 39 -3.12 0.77 -6.79
N THR A 40 -2.63 -0.08 -5.88
CA THR A 40 -3.38 -0.57 -4.72
C THR A 40 -3.89 0.56 -3.83
N LEU A 41 -3.04 1.56 -3.55
CA LEU A 41 -3.42 2.71 -2.73
C LEU A 41 -4.47 3.57 -3.44
N ARG A 42 -4.33 3.78 -4.77
CA ARG A 42 -5.30 4.53 -5.57
C ARG A 42 -6.67 3.84 -5.58
N GLU A 43 -6.70 2.52 -5.78
CA GLU A 43 -7.94 1.74 -5.77
C GLU A 43 -8.60 1.74 -4.39
N THR A 44 -7.81 1.59 -3.33
CA THR A 44 -8.33 1.65 -1.95
C THR A 44 -8.97 2.99 -1.66
N LEU A 45 -8.31 4.10 -2.01
CA LEU A 45 -8.87 5.44 -1.84
C LEU A 45 -10.18 5.60 -2.62
N ALA A 46 -10.19 5.17 -3.89
CA ALA A 46 -11.40 5.21 -4.70
C ALA A 46 -12.55 4.39 -4.11
N SER A 47 -12.26 3.25 -3.47
CA SER A 47 -13.26 2.44 -2.76
C SER A 47 -13.81 3.11 -1.51
N ILE A 48 -12.96 3.84 -0.77
CA ILE A 48 -13.37 4.59 0.43
C ILE A 48 -14.25 5.78 0.02
N ASP A 49 -13.86 6.51 -1.03
CA ASP A 49 -14.61 7.68 -1.53
C ASP A 49 -16.01 7.30 -2.09
N GLN A 50 -16.22 6.05 -2.47
CA GLN A 50 -17.48 5.53 -3.00
C GLN A 50 -18.43 4.96 -1.94
N ALA A 51 -17.95 4.76 -0.70
CA ALA A 51 -18.73 4.17 0.40
C ALA A 51 -19.58 5.22 1.14
#